data_AF-A0AAD7KNA8-F1
#
_entry.id   AF-A0AAD7KNA8-F1
#
_cell.length_a   1.000
_cell.length_b   1.000
_cell.length_c   1.000
_cell.angle_alpha   90.00
_cell.angle_beta   90.00
_cell.angle_gamma   90.00
#
_symmetry.space_group_name_H-M   'P 1'
#
loop_
_entity.id
_entity.type
_entity.pdbx_description
1 polymer ?
#
loop_
_entity_poly.entity_id
_entity_poly.type
_entity_poly.pdbx_seq_one_letter_code
_entity_poly.pdbx_strand_id
1 'polypeptide(L)'
;MFLLFSIIMTSSIMEVRIGLAFLFVVVASWACDARQLEDPNLSSDKVNTTSVTQINYWEQGLEVRKQASSNENVCTLCEEITSQTLDYLNEDKTQTEIIDLLHHSCSKLHSFKQQCITLVDYYASLFFLEVSSIQPGQFCSKVNLCQQISMISSKVQADSCELCHYTVSELLLKLKDPDTEIDIVAKFLKVCNALKKYKKKCKRIVFEFGPLLLANAEKFLESTDICTVIHACKASTVIGKEKISLVSDS
;
A
#
# COMPACT_ATOMS: atom_id res chain seq x y z
N MET A 1 29.64 35.39 26.95
CA MET A 1 30.04 35.39 25.52
C MET A 1 31.14 34.37 25.22
N PHE A 2 32.20 34.27 26.04
CA PHE A 2 33.29 33.31 25.82
C PHE A 2 32.91 31.82 25.97
N LEU A 3 31.97 31.45 26.84
CA LEU A 3 31.51 30.05 26.95
C LEU A 3 30.62 29.59 25.77
N LEU A 4 29.92 30.53 25.11
CA LEU A 4 29.14 30.23 23.90
C LEU A 4 30.06 30.05 22.68
N PHE A 5 31.15 30.82 22.58
CA PHE A 5 32.13 30.69 21.49
C PHE A 5 32.90 29.35 21.53
N SER A 6 33.21 28.81 22.71
CA SER A 6 33.87 27.50 22.81
C SER A 6 32.98 26.32 22.43
N ILE A 7 31.66 26.41 22.67
CA ILE A 7 30.68 25.34 22.33
C ILE A 7 30.32 25.37 20.84
N ILE A 8 30.26 26.56 20.23
CA ILE A 8 30.05 26.72 18.79
C ILE A 8 31.27 26.20 18.01
N MET A 9 32.49 26.41 18.52
CA MET A 9 33.71 25.98 17.85
C MET A 9 33.99 24.46 17.95
N THR A 10 33.45 23.76 18.96
CA THR A 10 33.52 22.28 19.03
C THR A 10 32.44 21.58 18.20
N SER A 11 31.30 22.22 17.96
CA SER A 11 30.21 21.67 17.13
C SER A 11 30.56 21.72 15.64
N SER A 12 31.25 22.75 15.17
CA SER A 12 31.61 22.91 13.75
C SER A 12 32.77 22.01 13.27
N ILE A 13 33.57 21.45 14.19
CA ILE A 13 34.73 20.60 13.84
C ILE A 13 34.34 19.14 13.61
N MET A 14 33.23 18.64 14.20
CA MET A 14 32.75 17.28 13.95
C MET A 14 31.99 17.14 12.62
N GLU A 15 31.23 18.16 12.18
CA GLU A 15 30.52 18.18 10.90
C GLU A 15 31.47 18.10 9.69
N VAL A 16 32.64 18.74 9.76
CA VAL A 16 33.66 18.70 8.69
C VAL A 16 34.31 17.32 8.56
N ARG A 17 34.48 16.59 9.67
CA ARG A 17 35.05 15.23 9.66
C ARG A 17 34.06 14.18 9.16
N ILE A 18 32.76 14.38 9.40
CA ILE A 18 31.70 13.53 8.85
C ILE A 18 31.52 13.79 7.35
N GLY A 19 31.55 15.07 6.92
CA GLY A 19 31.49 15.44 5.51
C GLY A 19 32.64 14.87 4.66
N LEU A 20 33.88 14.88 5.18
CA LEU A 20 35.03 14.25 4.51
C LEU A 20 34.91 12.72 4.46
N ALA A 21 34.38 12.08 5.51
CA ALA A 21 34.17 10.63 5.52
C ALA A 21 33.13 10.18 4.49
N PHE A 22 32.03 10.93 4.31
CA PHE A 22 31.05 10.65 3.26
C PHE A 22 31.62 10.86 1.85
N LEU A 23 32.47 11.87 1.65
CA LEU A 23 33.14 12.13 0.36
C LEU A 23 34.10 10.98 -0.01
N PHE A 24 34.83 10.41 0.96
CA PHE A 24 35.68 9.24 0.73
C PHE A 24 34.89 7.95 0.42
N VAL A 25 33.71 7.76 1.00
CA VAL A 25 32.84 6.59 0.71
C VAL A 25 32.20 6.68 -0.68
N VAL A 26 31.84 7.88 -1.14
CA VAL A 26 31.29 8.10 -2.49
C VAL A 26 32.36 7.91 -3.56
N VAL A 27 33.61 8.33 -3.31
CA VAL A 27 34.75 8.14 -4.24
C VAL A 27 35.17 6.66 -4.34
N ALA A 28 35.08 5.88 -3.26
CA ALA A 28 35.37 4.45 -3.28
C ALA A 28 34.28 3.59 -3.95
N SER A 29 33.07 4.12 -4.14
CA SER A 29 31.94 3.41 -4.76
C SER A 29 31.76 3.72 -6.26
N TRP A 30 32.57 4.63 -6.83
CA TRP A 30 32.54 5.01 -8.26
C TRP A 30 33.76 4.49 -9.04
N ALA A 31 34.53 3.57 -8.45
CA ALA A 31 35.68 2.92 -9.09
C ALA A 31 35.50 1.39 -9.14
N CYS A 32 34.43 0.93 -9.77
CA CYS A 32 34.32 -0.43 -10.33
C CYS A 32 33.25 -0.42 -11.44
N ASP A 33 33.61 0.05 -12.63
CA ASP A 33 33.17 -0.62 -13.84
C ASP A 33 34.17 -0.42 -14.98
N ALA A 34 34.25 -1.43 -15.84
CA ALA A 34 34.99 -1.51 -17.10
C ALA A 34 36.54 -1.69 -17.09
N ARG A 35 36.97 -2.94 -17.29
CA ARG A 35 37.96 -3.25 -18.33
C ARG A 35 37.48 -4.41 -19.20
N GLN A 36 37.28 -4.08 -20.46
CA GLN A 36 37.02 -4.96 -21.60
C GLN A 36 38.34 -5.47 -22.18
N LEU A 37 38.37 -6.71 -22.68
CA LEU A 37 39.32 -7.16 -23.71
C LEU A 37 38.69 -8.28 -24.53
N GLU A 38 38.68 -8.08 -25.85
CA GLU A 38 38.29 -9.01 -26.92
C GLU A 38 39.31 -10.15 -27.14
N ASP A 39 38.74 -11.30 -27.57
CA ASP A 39 39.23 -12.50 -28.31
C ASP A 39 40.68 -12.57 -28.85
N PRO A 40 41.34 -13.78 -28.95
CA PRO A 40 40.96 -14.83 -29.94
C PRO A 40 41.27 -16.33 -29.64
N ASN A 41 40.46 -17.21 -30.26
CA ASN A 41 40.71 -18.59 -30.77
C ASN A 41 41.48 -19.65 -29.94
N LEU A 42 40.87 -20.84 -29.74
CA LEU A 42 41.20 -22.09 -30.49
C LEU A 42 40.53 -23.36 -29.90
N SER A 43 39.60 -23.91 -30.70
CA SER A 43 39.36 -25.33 -31.05
C SER A 43 38.97 -26.42 -30.00
N SER A 44 37.77 -26.96 -30.27
CA SER A 44 37.35 -28.38 -30.33
C SER A 44 37.32 -29.23 -29.06
N ASP A 45 36.12 -29.73 -28.73
CA ASP A 45 35.75 -31.07 -29.20
C ASP A 45 34.23 -31.34 -29.27
N LYS A 46 33.83 -31.77 -30.48
CA LYS A 46 32.76 -32.71 -30.89
C LYS A 46 31.28 -32.46 -30.60
N VAL A 47 30.69 -31.82 -31.61
CA VAL A 47 29.43 -32.18 -32.25
C VAL A 47 29.34 -33.69 -32.55
N ASN A 48 28.19 -34.30 -32.27
CA ASN A 48 27.71 -35.47 -33.02
C ASN A 48 26.22 -35.28 -33.33
N THR A 49 25.94 -34.63 -34.45
CA THR A 49 24.64 -34.66 -35.12
C THR A 49 24.59 -35.91 -35.99
N THR A 50 23.54 -36.72 -35.85
CA THR A 50 23.24 -37.78 -36.82
C THR A 50 21.75 -37.81 -37.10
N SER A 51 21.45 -37.70 -38.40
CA SER A 51 20.26 -38.10 -39.15
C SER A 51 18.92 -37.41 -38.87
N VAL A 52 18.63 -36.47 -39.77
CA VAL A 52 17.37 -36.25 -40.49
C VAL A 52 16.36 -37.39 -40.39
N THR A 53 15.16 -37.11 -39.87
CA THR A 53 13.90 -37.52 -40.52
C THR A 53 12.75 -36.61 -40.05
N GLN A 54 12.13 -35.91 -41.01
CA GLN A 54 10.90 -35.13 -40.85
C GLN A 54 9.69 -36.04 -40.59
N ILE A 55 8.81 -35.64 -39.67
CA ILE A 55 7.35 -35.73 -39.86
C ILE A 55 6.69 -34.69 -38.92
N ASN A 56 6.40 -33.47 -39.40
CA ASN A 56 5.16 -32.98 -40.01
C ASN A 56 3.94 -32.81 -39.04
N TYR A 57 3.62 -31.57 -38.67
CA TYR A 57 2.23 -31.11 -38.67
C TYR A 57 2.15 -29.59 -38.54
N TRP A 58 1.07 -29.05 -39.08
CA TRP A 58 0.89 -27.70 -39.60
C TRP A 58 0.88 -26.58 -38.54
N GLU A 59 1.53 -25.49 -38.94
CA GLU A 59 1.26 -24.08 -38.66
C GLU A 59 -0.17 -23.79 -38.14
N GLN A 60 -0.25 -23.34 -36.88
CA GLN A 60 -1.30 -22.44 -36.40
C GLN A 60 -0.66 -21.45 -35.43
N GLY A 61 -0.43 -20.24 -35.94
CA GLY A 61 -0.29 -19.06 -35.09
C GLY A 61 -1.62 -18.71 -34.41
N LEU A 62 -1.52 -17.78 -33.44
CA LEU A 62 -2.60 -17.24 -32.59
C LEU A 62 -2.85 -18.13 -31.36
N GLU A 63 -2.22 -17.86 -30.21
CA GLU A 63 -2.95 -17.21 -29.10
C GLU A 63 -2.05 -16.49 -28.05
N VAL A 64 -0.92 -15.89 -28.42
CA VAL A 64 -0.21 -14.97 -27.48
C VAL A 64 -0.92 -13.59 -27.36
N ARG A 65 -2.02 -13.37 -28.09
CA ARG A 65 -2.69 -12.06 -28.17
C ARG A 65 -3.88 -11.84 -27.21
N LYS A 66 -4.07 -12.66 -26.17
CA LYS A 66 -5.23 -12.48 -25.26
C LYS A 66 -4.92 -11.76 -23.94
N GLN A 67 -3.65 -11.67 -23.52
CA GLN A 67 -3.27 -10.98 -22.28
C GLN A 67 -2.71 -9.56 -22.47
N ALA A 68 -2.29 -9.18 -23.68
CA ALA A 68 -1.98 -7.77 -23.98
C ALA A 68 -3.28 -6.94 -24.13
N SER A 69 -4.34 -7.53 -24.69
CA SER A 69 -5.62 -6.87 -24.92
C SER A 69 -6.39 -6.54 -23.63
N SER A 70 -6.32 -7.39 -22.60
CA SER A 70 -7.12 -7.16 -21.37
C SER A 70 -6.65 -5.96 -20.55
N ASN A 71 -5.33 -5.67 -20.53
CA ASN A 71 -4.77 -4.59 -19.71
C ASN A 71 -4.93 -3.23 -20.40
N GLU A 72 -4.79 -3.20 -21.73
CA GLU A 72 -5.12 -2.02 -22.52
C GLU A 72 -6.61 -1.68 -22.36
N ASN A 73 -7.50 -2.68 -22.44
CA ASN A 73 -8.93 -2.46 -22.24
C ASN A 73 -9.29 -1.95 -20.82
N VAL A 74 -8.63 -2.45 -19.77
CA VAL A 74 -8.89 -2.00 -18.37
C VAL A 74 -8.30 -0.60 -18.11
N CYS A 75 -7.12 -0.31 -18.64
CA CYS A 75 -6.53 1.02 -18.56
C CYS A 75 -7.41 2.04 -19.29
N THR A 76 -7.78 1.77 -20.54
CA THR A 76 -8.66 2.63 -21.33
C THR A 76 -10.02 2.83 -20.64
N LEU A 77 -10.61 1.77 -20.10
CA LEU A 77 -11.88 1.89 -19.37
C LEU A 77 -11.73 2.76 -18.10
N CYS A 78 -10.63 2.60 -17.35
CA CYS A 78 -10.35 3.46 -16.21
C CYS A 78 -10.23 4.93 -16.63
N GLU A 79 -9.48 5.21 -17.69
CA GLU A 79 -9.26 6.56 -18.19
C GLU A 79 -10.58 7.19 -18.67
N GLU A 80 -11.41 6.43 -19.36
CA GLU A 80 -12.72 6.87 -19.83
C GLU A 80 -13.66 7.19 -18.66
N ILE A 81 -13.81 6.27 -17.71
CA ILE A 81 -14.66 6.49 -16.52
C ILE A 81 -14.15 7.68 -15.71
N THR A 82 -12.83 7.77 -15.53
CA THR A 82 -12.21 8.89 -14.81
C THR A 82 -12.49 10.20 -15.53
N SER A 83 -12.33 10.25 -16.85
CA SER A 83 -12.65 11.44 -17.65
C SER A 83 -14.11 11.85 -17.49
N GLN A 84 -15.05 10.91 -17.68
CA GLN A 84 -16.49 11.20 -17.54
C GLN A 84 -16.86 11.68 -16.14
N THR A 85 -16.24 11.10 -15.11
CA THR A 85 -16.46 11.50 -13.72
C THR A 85 -15.93 12.90 -13.46
N LEU A 86 -14.74 13.23 -13.99
CA LEU A 86 -14.17 14.56 -13.86
C LEU A 86 -15.04 15.60 -14.58
N ASP A 87 -15.51 15.30 -15.80
CA ASP A 87 -16.41 16.19 -16.53
C ASP A 87 -17.68 16.46 -15.70
N TYR A 88 -18.31 15.41 -15.18
CA TYR A 88 -19.50 15.54 -14.35
C TYR A 88 -19.27 16.35 -13.07
N LEU A 89 -18.14 16.12 -12.37
CA LEU A 89 -17.80 16.84 -11.13
C LEU A 89 -17.35 18.29 -11.37
N ASN A 90 -16.87 18.61 -12.57
CA ASN A 90 -16.46 19.95 -12.96
C ASN A 90 -17.65 20.81 -13.42
N GLU A 91 -18.85 20.23 -13.62
CA GLU A 91 -20.05 21.00 -13.89
C GLU A 91 -20.47 21.83 -12.66
N ASP A 92 -20.60 23.16 -12.81
CA ASP A 92 -21.07 24.07 -11.76
C ASP A 92 -22.37 23.60 -11.10
N LYS A 93 -23.25 22.98 -11.89
CA LYS A 93 -24.52 22.41 -11.42
C LYS A 93 -24.28 21.26 -10.45
N THR A 94 -23.43 20.29 -10.79
CA THR A 94 -23.08 19.17 -9.92
C THR A 94 -22.44 19.65 -8.63
N GLN A 95 -21.51 20.61 -8.71
CA GLN A 95 -20.87 21.19 -7.52
C GLN A 95 -21.89 21.84 -6.59
N THR A 96 -22.82 22.62 -7.16
CA THR A 96 -23.90 23.26 -6.41
C THR A 96 -24.81 22.22 -5.75
N GLU A 97 -25.24 21.18 -6.47
CA GLU A 97 -26.08 20.11 -5.92
C GLU A 97 -25.41 19.37 -4.75
N ILE A 98 -24.10 19.11 -4.86
CA ILE A 98 -23.31 18.50 -3.77
C ILE A 98 -23.24 19.43 -2.56
N ILE A 99 -22.92 20.71 -2.76
CA ILE A 99 -22.82 21.69 -1.67
C ILE A 99 -24.18 21.85 -0.97
N ASP A 100 -25.26 21.96 -1.73
CA ASP A 100 -26.62 22.09 -1.20
C ASP A 100 -27.01 20.87 -0.34
N LEU A 101 -26.64 19.66 -0.78
CA LEU A 101 -26.87 18.44 -0.01
C LEU A 101 -26.07 18.44 1.31
N LEU A 102 -24.83 18.92 1.28
CA LEU A 102 -23.99 19.04 2.47
C LEU A 102 -24.53 20.12 3.43
N HIS A 103 -24.97 21.27 2.91
CA HIS A 103 -25.63 22.32 3.69
C HIS A 103 -26.94 21.84 4.30
N HIS A 104 -27.73 21.06 3.56
CA HIS A 104 -28.93 20.43 4.08
C HIS A 104 -28.59 19.51 5.26
N SER A 105 -27.52 18.74 5.17
CA SER A 105 -27.03 17.89 6.26
C SER A 105 -26.58 18.73 7.46
N CYS A 106 -25.86 19.83 7.24
CA CYS A 106 -25.49 20.79 8.28
C CYS A 106 -26.70 21.40 8.99
N SER A 107 -27.83 21.59 8.30
CA SER A 107 -29.06 22.13 8.91
C SER A 107 -29.62 21.27 10.04
N LYS A 108 -29.30 19.96 10.05
CA LYS A 108 -29.71 19.02 11.09
C LYS A 108 -28.84 19.11 12.35
N LEU A 109 -27.67 19.74 12.24
CA LEU A 109 -26.74 19.92 13.35
C LEU A 109 -27.06 21.20 14.12
N HIS A 110 -27.98 21.15 15.09
CA HIS A 110 -28.45 22.33 15.84
C HIS A 110 -27.34 23.32 16.26
N SER A 111 -26.56 23.00 17.29
CA SER A 111 -25.55 23.91 17.84
C SER A 111 -24.31 24.07 16.96
N PHE A 112 -24.13 23.22 15.95
CA PHE A 112 -22.95 23.18 15.09
C PHE A 112 -23.23 23.60 13.65
N LYS A 113 -24.45 24.06 13.35
CA LYS A 113 -24.89 24.36 11.99
C LYS A 113 -23.92 25.29 11.28
N GLN A 114 -23.60 26.42 11.92
CA GLN A 114 -22.74 27.44 11.30
C GLN A 114 -21.31 26.95 11.11
N GLN A 115 -20.74 26.27 12.10
CA GLN A 115 -19.40 25.68 11.97
C GLN A 115 -19.38 24.64 10.84
N CYS A 116 -20.43 23.83 10.70
CA CYS A 116 -20.55 22.86 9.62
C CYS A 116 -20.60 23.54 8.25
N ILE A 117 -21.45 24.57 8.07
CA ILE A 117 -21.55 25.33 6.82
C ILE A 117 -20.19 25.93 6.44
N THR A 118 -19.49 26.58 7.38
CA THR A 118 -18.17 27.16 7.13
C THR A 118 -17.15 26.11 6.68
N LEU A 119 -17.19 24.90 7.26
CA LEU A 119 -16.30 23.81 6.84
C LEU A 119 -16.67 23.32 5.43
N VAL A 120 -17.95 23.15 5.13
CA VAL A 120 -18.41 22.73 3.80
C VAL A 120 -17.96 23.74 2.74
N ASP A 121 -18.19 25.04 2.94
CA ASP A 121 -17.85 26.08 1.97
C ASP A 121 -16.34 26.10 1.66
N TYR A 122 -15.52 25.95 2.71
CA TYR A 122 -14.08 25.95 2.57
C TYR A 122 -13.56 24.67 1.89
N TYR A 123 -13.95 23.50 2.40
CA TYR A 123 -13.37 22.23 1.94
C TYR A 123 -13.98 21.74 0.63
N ALA A 124 -15.25 22.03 0.33
CA ALA A 124 -15.84 21.67 -0.95
C ALA A 124 -15.15 22.42 -2.10
N SER A 125 -14.89 23.72 -1.92
CA SER A 125 -14.16 24.53 -2.90
C SER A 125 -12.75 23.98 -3.18
N LEU A 126 -12.01 23.63 -2.11
CA LEU A 126 -10.70 23.01 -2.25
C LEU A 126 -10.79 21.63 -2.91
N PHE A 127 -11.80 20.83 -2.55
CA PHE A 127 -12.02 19.52 -3.15
C PHE A 127 -12.24 19.63 -4.66
N PHE A 128 -13.10 20.52 -5.14
CA PHE A 128 -13.34 20.70 -6.57
C PHE A 128 -12.11 21.24 -7.30
N LEU A 129 -11.33 22.11 -6.67
CA LEU A 129 -10.05 22.55 -7.22
C LEU A 129 -9.07 21.39 -7.41
N GLU A 130 -8.90 20.54 -6.38
CA GLU A 130 -8.01 19.37 -6.46
C GLU A 130 -8.51 18.36 -7.49
N VAL A 131 -9.81 18.07 -7.52
CA VAL A 131 -10.43 17.16 -8.51
C VAL A 131 -10.20 17.66 -9.93
N SER A 132 -10.35 18.96 -10.18
CA SER A 132 -10.13 19.54 -11.52
C SER A 132 -8.69 19.39 -12.04
N SER A 133 -7.72 19.14 -11.14
CA SER A 133 -6.31 18.95 -11.50
C SER A 133 -5.95 17.50 -11.87
N ILE A 134 -6.88 16.55 -11.66
CA ILE A 134 -6.63 15.13 -11.90
C ILE A 134 -6.53 14.86 -13.41
N GLN A 135 -5.45 14.17 -13.80
CA GLN A 135 -5.29 13.66 -15.16
C GLN A 135 -5.64 12.18 -15.19
N PRO A 136 -6.62 11.73 -16.03
CA PRO A 136 -7.08 10.34 -16.06
C PRO A 136 -5.97 9.29 -16.16
N GLY A 137 -5.04 9.45 -17.10
CA GLY A 137 -3.94 8.48 -17.26
C GLY A 137 -2.98 8.42 -16.06
N GLN A 138 -2.71 9.56 -15.41
CA GLN A 138 -1.89 9.60 -14.19
C GLN A 138 -2.62 8.96 -13.01
N PHE A 139 -3.91 9.24 -12.86
CA PHE A 139 -4.75 8.61 -11.85
C PHE A 139 -4.78 7.10 -12.03
N CYS A 140 -5.11 6.62 -13.23
CA CYS A 140 -5.21 5.20 -13.56
C CYS A 140 -3.86 4.48 -13.44
N SER A 141 -2.75 5.15 -13.76
CA SER A 141 -1.40 4.63 -13.50
C SER A 141 -1.08 4.52 -12.01
N LYS A 142 -1.46 5.53 -11.22
CA LYS A 142 -1.23 5.56 -9.76
C LYS A 142 -2.02 4.47 -9.02
N VAL A 143 -3.21 4.11 -9.52
CA VAL A 143 -4.00 2.97 -9.01
C VAL A 143 -3.64 1.64 -9.70
N ASN A 144 -2.54 1.60 -10.44
CA ASN A 144 -1.97 0.41 -11.10
C ASN A 144 -2.89 -0.26 -12.15
N LEU A 145 -3.86 0.46 -12.71
CA LEU A 145 -4.73 -0.05 -13.77
C LEU A 145 -4.14 0.09 -15.18
N CYS A 146 -3.07 0.88 -15.32
CA CYS A 146 -2.33 1.08 -16.57
C CYS A 146 -0.93 0.44 -16.61
N GLN A 147 -0.58 -0.40 -15.62
CA GLN A 147 0.68 -1.15 -15.63
C GLN A 147 0.55 -2.48 -16.39
N GLN A 148 1.65 -2.99 -16.95
CA GLN A 148 1.70 -4.32 -17.57
C GLN A 148 1.56 -5.43 -16.51
N ILE A 149 0.34 -5.94 -16.34
CA ILE A 149 -0.08 -6.80 -15.22
C ILE A 149 0.37 -8.27 -15.34
N SER A 150 0.95 -8.72 -16.45
CA SER A 150 1.08 -10.16 -16.69
C SER A 150 2.05 -10.92 -15.77
N MET A 151 3.01 -10.25 -15.11
CA MET A 151 3.97 -10.89 -14.18
C MET A 151 4.15 -10.16 -12.86
N ILE A 152 3.94 -8.84 -12.83
CA ILE A 152 4.12 -8.01 -11.64
C ILE A 152 2.93 -8.20 -10.68
N SER A 153 1.69 -8.31 -11.16
CA SER A 153 0.52 -8.45 -10.29
C SER A 153 0.51 -9.76 -9.50
N SER A 154 0.90 -10.88 -10.12
CA SER A 154 0.97 -12.16 -9.43
C SER A 154 2.11 -12.21 -8.41
N LYS A 155 3.25 -11.58 -8.71
CA LYS A 155 4.39 -11.54 -7.79
C LYS A 155 4.19 -10.54 -6.67
N VAL A 156 3.74 -9.33 -6.96
CA VAL A 156 3.35 -8.32 -5.96
C VAL A 156 2.22 -8.83 -5.07
N GLN A 157 1.23 -9.54 -5.61
CA GLN A 157 0.15 -10.10 -4.78
C GLN A 157 0.60 -11.30 -3.95
N ALA A 158 1.51 -12.13 -4.47
CA ALA A 158 2.13 -13.20 -3.68
C ALA A 158 2.98 -12.60 -2.54
N ASP A 159 3.82 -11.63 -2.87
CA ASP A 159 4.69 -10.92 -1.92
C ASP A 159 3.84 -10.13 -0.88
N SER A 160 2.70 -9.54 -1.27
CA SER A 160 1.80 -8.84 -0.35
C SER A 160 1.01 -9.78 0.55
N CYS A 161 0.60 -10.95 0.04
CA CYS A 161 -0.12 -11.95 0.81
C CYS A 161 0.79 -12.57 1.88
N GLU A 162 2.01 -12.94 1.49
CA GLU A 162 3.02 -13.46 2.41
C GLU A 162 3.38 -12.42 3.49
N LEU A 163 3.67 -11.18 3.10
CA LEU A 163 3.98 -10.11 4.03
C LEU A 163 2.82 -9.81 4.99
N CYS A 164 1.58 -9.86 4.49
CA CYS A 164 0.40 -9.68 5.34
C CYS A 164 0.30 -10.79 6.38
N HIS A 165 0.38 -12.06 5.98
CA HIS A 165 0.30 -13.17 6.92
C HIS A 165 1.45 -13.16 7.94
N TYR A 166 2.66 -12.80 7.51
CA TYR A 166 3.79 -12.61 8.41
C TYR A 166 3.50 -11.51 9.46
N THR A 167 3.03 -10.35 9.00
CA THR A 167 2.73 -9.20 9.88
C THR A 167 1.59 -9.50 10.83
N VAL A 168 0.52 -10.16 10.37
CA VAL A 168 -0.60 -10.58 11.22
C VAL A 168 -0.13 -11.60 12.26
N SER A 169 0.76 -12.52 11.89
CA SER A 169 1.34 -13.49 12.82
C SER A 169 2.19 -12.81 13.89
N GLU A 170 3.06 -11.87 13.50
CA GLU A 170 3.87 -11.09 14.45
C GLU A 170 2.98 -10.23 15.37
N LEU A 171 1.94 -9.60 14.81
CA LEU A 171 0.98 -8.82 15.57
C LEU A 171 0.22 -9.68 16.58
N LEU A 172 -0.25 -10.86 16.20
CA LEU A 172 -0.91 -11.81 17.10
C LEU A 172 0.01 -12.24 18.25
N LEU A 173 1.30 -12.47 17.99
CA LEU A 173 2.27 -12.78 19.04
C LEU A 173 2.42 -11.63 20.04
N LYS A 174 2.46 -10.39 19.55
CA LYS A 174 2.51 -9.20 20.41
C LYS A 174 1.21 -8.99 21.19
N LEU A 175 0.05 -9.20 20.58
CA LEU A 175 -1.25 -9.05 21.26
C LEU A 175 -1.43 -10.05 22.41
N LYS A 176 -0.85 -11.25 22.29
CA LYS A 176 -0.85 -12.28 23.34
C LYS A 176 0.11 -12.00 24.49
N ASP A 177 1.04 -11.07 24.30
CA ASP A 177 1.99 -10.67 25.32
C ASP A 177 1.35 -9.67 26.30
N PRO A 178 1.20 -10.02 27.60
CA PRO A 178 0.61 -9.13 28.58
C PRO A 178 1.38 -7.81 28.73
N ASP A 179 2.68 -7.79 28.44
CA ASP A 179 3.48 -6.56 28.51
C ASP A 179 3.09 -5.58 27.39
N THR A 180 2.67 -6.11 26.23
CA THR A 180 2.17 -5.28 25.12
C THR A 180 0.87 -4.56 25.48
N GLU A 181 -0.05 -5.21 26.21
CA GLU A 181 -1.26 -4.55 26.71
C GLU A 181 -0.91 -3.38 27.63
N ILE A 182 0.01 -3.59 28.57
CA ILE A 182 0.47 -2.55 29.51
C ILE A 182 1.08 -1.38 28.74
N ASP A 183 1.93 -1.65 27.76
CA ASP A 183 2.58 -0.63 26.94
C ASP A 183 1.58 0.19 26.13
N ILE A 184 0.59 -0.47 25.51
CA ILE A 184 -0.47 0.19 24.75
C ILE A 184 -1.29 1.09 25.68
N VAL A 185 -1.75 0.56 26.83
CA VAL A 185 -2.51 1.32 27.82
C VAL A 185 -1.69 2.51 28.34
N ALA A 186 -0.41 2.31 28.65
CA ALA A 186 0.47 3.38 29.12
C ALA A 186 0.62 4.51 28.09
N LYS A 187 0.76 4.17 26.80
CA LYS A 187 0.80 5.16 25.70
C LYS A 187 -0.52 5.94 25.62
N PHE A 188 -1.66 5.28 25.70
CA PHE A 188 -2.96 5.96 25.72
C PHE A 188 -3.15 6.84 26.96
N LEU A 189 -2.68 6.40 28.13
CA LEU A 189 -2.71 7.21 29.34
C LEU A 189 -1.84 8.47 29.22
N LYS A 190 -0.71 8.40 28.50
CA LYS A 190 0.12 9.57 28.18
C LYS A 190 -0.65 10.58 27.34
N VAL A 191 -1.38 10.11 26.31
CA VAL A 191 -2.29 10.97 25.52
C VAL A 191 -3.37 11.58 26.41
N CYS A 192 -4.03 10.76 27.25
CA CYS A 192 -5.05 11.26 28.17
C CYS A 192 -4.51 12.32 29.14
N ASN A 193 -3.26 12.21 29.58
CA ASN A 193 -2.64 13.19 30.46
C ASN A 193 -2.43 14.57 29.79
N ALA A 194 -2.25 14.60 28.46
CA ALA A 194 -2.13 15.84 27.69
C ALA A 194 -3.49 16.55 27.48
N LEU A 195 -4.61 15.84 27.63
CA LEU A 195 -5.95 16.39 27.46
C LEU A 195 -6.39 17.17 28.71
N LYS A 196 -6.45 18.51 28.67
CA LYS A 196 -6.84 19.35 29.83
C LYS A 196 -8.19 18.97 30.43
N LYS A 197 -9.31 19.35 29.79
CA LYS A 197 -10.67 19.13 30.32
C LYS A 197 -11.09 17.66 30.30
N TYR A 198 -10.53 16.86 29.39
CA TYR A 198 -10.98 15.49 29.13
C TYR A 198 -10.15 14.40 29.80
N LYS A 199 -9.06 14.73 30.51
CA LYS A 199 -8.16 13.77 31.17
C LYS A 199 -8.89 12.63 31.89
N LYS A 200 -9.81 12.96 32.79
CA LYS A 200 -10.53 11.97 33.61
C LYS A 200 -11.44 11.08 32.76
N LYS A 201 -12.18 11.66 31.81
CA LYS A 201 -13.07 10.91 30.90
C LYS A 201 -12.27 10.00 29.97
N CYS A 202 -11.16 10.50 29.42
CA CYS A 202 -10.24 9.74 28.58
C CYS A 202 -9.67 8.53 29.32
N LYS A 203 -9.12 8.72 30.53
CA LYS A 203 -8.59 7.60 31.34
C LYS A 203 -9.63 6.53 31.62
N ARG A 204 -10.87 6.94 31.95
CA ARG A 204 -11.96 5.98 32.15
C ARG A 204 -12.18 5.13 30.91
N ILE A 205 -12.27 5.75 29.73
CA ILE A 205 -12.45 5.03 28.46
C ILE A 205 -11.30 4.05 28.22
N VAL A 206 -10.05 4.49 28.44
CA VAL A 206 -8.87 3.64 28.24
C VAL A 206 -8.90 2.41 29.15
N PHE A 207 -9.25 2.56 30.42
CA PHE A 207 -9.31 1.42 31.35
C PHE A 207 -10.51 0.51 31.12
N GLU A 208 -11.65 1.06 30.72
CA GLU A 208 -12.90 0.31 30.56
C GLU A 208 -12.95 -0.43 29.22
N PHE A 209 -12.53 0.22 28.13
CA PHE A 209 -12.60 -0.34 26.79
C PHE A 209 -11.27 -0.88 26.27
N GLY A 210 -10.12 -0.40 26.77
CA GLY A 210 -8.81 -0.83 26.28
C GLY A 210 -8.61 -2.34 26.29
N PRO A 211 -8.77 -3.02 27.44
CA PRO A 211 -8.60 -4.47 27.53
C PRO A 211 -9.60 -5.23 26.64
N LEU A 212 -10.86 -4.80 26.61
CA LEU A 212 -11.91 -5.41 25.80
C LEU A 212 -11.60 -5.30 24.30
N LEU A 213 -11.10 -4.15 23.85
CA LEU A 213 -10.75 -3.93 22.45
C LEU A 213 -9.55 -4.76 22.03
N LEU A 214 -8.53 -4.90 22.90
CA LEU A 214 -7.35 -5.72 22.61
C LEU A 214 -7.71 -7.21 22.54
N ALA A 215 -8.50 -7.72 23.49
CA ALA A 215 -8.97 -9.10 23.46
C ALA A 215 -9.86 -9.39 22.22
N ASN A 216 -10.72 -8.44 21.86
CA ASN A 216 -11.55 -8.58 20.65
C ASN A 216 -10.70 -8.53 19.37
N ALA A 217 -9.65 -7.71 19.33
CA ALA A 217 -8.73 -7.62 18.20
C ALA A 217 -7.94 -8.93 18.02
N GLU A 218 -7.42 -9.50 19.11
CA GLU A 218 -6.78 -10.81 19.10
C GLU A 218 -7.72 -11.88 18.52
N LYS A 219 -8.90 -12.03 19.11
CA LYS A 219 -9.89 -13.01 18.67
C LYS A 219 -10.31 -12.82 17.21
N PHE A 220 -10.45 -11.57 16.77
CA PHE A 220 -10.77 -11.27 15.38
C PHE A 220 -9.67 -11.74 14.44
N LEU A 221 -8.41 -11.42 14.75
CA LEU A 221 -7.26 -11.82 13.93
C LEU A 221 -7.02 -13.34 13.94
N GLU A 222 -7.41 -14.05 15.00
CA GLU A 222 -7.36 -15.52 15.03
C GLU A 222 -8.45 -16.19 14.19
N SER A 223 -9.65 -15.60 14.15
CA SER A 223 -10.83 -16.20 13.52
C SER A 223 -11.08 -15.70 12.09
N THR A 224 -10.41 -14.63 11.68
CA THR A 224 -10.63 -13.97 10.39
C THR A 224 -9.33 -13.88 9.63
N ASP A 225 -9.33 -14.38 8.39
CA ASP A 225 -8.26 -14.09 7.44
C ASP A 225 -8.37 -12.64 6.95
N ILE A 226 -7.85 -11.72 7.76
CA ILE A 226 -7.84 -10.29 7.47
C ILE A 226 -7.06 -9.99 6.17
N CYS A 227 -6.10 -10.83 5.79
CA CYS A 227 -5.31 -10.65 4.57
C CYS A 227 -6.17 -10.85 3.31
N THR A 228 -7.12 -11.78 3.34
CA THR A 228 -8.15 -11.89 2.30
C THR A 228 -9.14 -10.71 2.35
N VAL A 229 -9.58 -10.30 3.54
CA VAL A 229 -10.55 -9.20 3.71
C VAL A 229 -10.01 -7.87 3.18
N ILE A 230 -8.72 -7.57 3.39
CA ILE A 230 -8.07 -6.36 2.86
C ILE A 230 -7.53 -6.54 1.44
N HIS A 231 -7.86 -7.66 0.79
CA HIS A 231 -7.43 -8.01 -0.57
C HIS A 231 -5.90 -8.12 -0.77
N ALA A 232 -5.13 -8.26 0.30
CA ALA A 232 -3.70 -8.61 0.23
C ALA A 232 -3.52 -10.04 -0.32
N CYS A 233 -4.46 -10.94 0.02
CA CYS A 233 -4.57 -12.29 -0.52
C CYS A 233 -5.77 -12.40 -1.45
N LYS A 234 -5.70 -13.33 -2.40
CA LYS A 234 -6.86 -13.71 -3.23
C LYS A 234 -7.90 -14.38 -2.34
N ALA A 235 -9.17 -14.09 -2.57
CA ALA A 235 -10.26 -14.81 -1.92
C ALA A 235 -10.08 -16.31 -2.18
N SER A 236 -10.01 -17.08 -1.10
CA SER A 236 -9.94 -18.53 -1.18
C SER A 236 -11.21 -19.03 -1.89
N THR A 237 -11.08 -19.45 -3.14
CA THR A 237 -12.10 -20.27 -3.80
C THR A 237 -12.07 -21.64 -3.13
N VAL A 238 -12.79 -21.78 -2.01
CA VAL A 238 -13.02 -23.09 -1.40
C VAL A 238 -13.88 -23.87 -2.37
N ILE A 239 -13.25 -24.66 -3.26
CA ILE A 239 -13.89 -25.84 -3.82
C ILE A 239 -14.09 -26.76 -2.63
N GLY A 240 -15.33 -26.79 -2.12
CA GLY A 240 -15.73 -27.69 -1.05
C GLY A 240 -15.45 -29.12 -1.48
N LYS A 241 -14.34 -29.69 -1.02
CA LYS A 241 -14.25 -31.14 -0.86
C LYS A 241 -15.06 -31.48 0.38
N GLU A 242 -16.36 -31.63 0.15
CA GLU A 242 -17.24 -32.37 1.04
C GLU A 242 -16.57 -33.71 1.34
N LYS A 243 -16.36 -33.98 2.62
CA LYS A 243 -15.80 -35.22 3.13
C LYS A 243 -16.86 -36.29 2.92
N ILE A 244 -16.84 -36.93 1.76
CA ILE A 244 -17.59 -38.15 1.50
C ILE A 244 -17.02 -39.21 2.44
N SER A 245 -17.78 -39.51 3.50
CA SER A 245 -17.62 -40.71 4.30
C SER A 245 -18.05 -41.91 3.44
N LEU A 246 -17.09 -42.59 2.81
CA LEU A 246 -17.31 -43.93 2.29
C LEU A 246 -17.05 -44.94 3.41
N VAL A 247 -18.14 -45.58 3.82
CA VAL A 247 -18.18 -46.88 4.47
C VAL A 247 -17.69 -47.94 3.48
N SER A 248 -16.75 -48.79 3.90
CA SER A 248 -16.44 -50.17 3.46
C SER A 248 -15.01 -50.50 3.89
N ASP A 249 -14.60 -51.63 4.44
CA ASP A 249 -15.22 -52.94 4.70
C ASP A 249 -14.22 -53.73 5.56
N SER A 250 -14.70 -54.73 6.32
CA SER A 250 -14.16 -56.11 6.49
C SER A 250 -14.54 -56.71 7.84
#